data_AF-A0A2P4YMV1-F1
#
_entry.id   AF-A0A2P4YMV1-F1
#
_cell.length_a   1.000
_cell.length_b   1.000
_cell.length_c   1.000
_cell.angle_alpha   90.00
_cell.angle_beta   90.00
_cell.angle_gamma   90.00
#
_symmetry.space_group_name_H-M   'P 1'
#
loop_
_entity.id
_entity.type
_entity.pdbx_description
1 polymer ?
#
loop_
_entity_poly.entity_id
_entity_poly.type
_entity_poly.pdbx_seq_one_letter_code
_entity_poly.pdbx_strand_id
1 'polypeptide(L)'
;MKAEEAVASIFVAIPAKLVKTYDGHSIHRNVGEIYLLLLEEVDVVDGDVFVDIGAGLGNVVAQLILQTQVQRAIGIGIREDIQRAGVNAMKNSLFYQAFQERASFIYRDVTDIQLPHEFPFADATVVYWSNILFKQKVIEKVKAQLILISTVRILMSAVNFCPRHRKRYTNRFCSSFELTKTADVPCSWKAKLIPFYIYKAKH
;
A
#
# COMPACT_ATOMS: atom_id res chain seq x y z
N MET A 1 -22.84 8.67 -1.02
CA MET A 1 -21.79 8.36 -2.01
C MET A 1 -20.89 7.33 -1.39
N LYS A 2 -20.65 6.20 -2.07
CA LYS A 2 -19.70 5.19 -1.58
C LYS A 2 -18.28 5.74 -1.70
N ALA A 3 -17.36 5.30 -0.85
CA ALA A 3 -16.00 5.84 -0.87
C ALA A 3 -15.29 5.59 -2.21
N GLU A 4 -15.56 4.47 -2.88
CA GLU A 4 -15.03 4.17 -4.21
C GLU A 4 -15.46 5.22 -5.24
N GLU A 5 -16.74 5.64 -5.20
CA GLU A 5 -17.29 6.66 -6.09
C GLU A 5 -16.66 8.04 -5.80
N ALA A 6 -16.48 8.36 -4.53
CA ALA A 6 -15.81 9.59 -4.10
C ALA A 6 -14.35 9.62 -4.59
N VAL A 7 -13.59 8.53 -4.38
CA VAL A 7 -12.21 8.38 -4.84
C VAL A 7 -12.13 8.50 -6.36
N ALA A 8 -12.98 7.79 -7.10
CA ALA A 8 -13.02 7.89 -8.55
C ALA A 8 -13.24 9.35 -9.00
N SER A 9 -14.18 10.06 -8.37
CA SER A 9 -14.43 11.47 -8.66
C SER A 9 -13.27 12.39 -8.30
N ILE A 10 -12.51 12.12 -7.24
CA ILE A 10 -11.35 12.93 -6.84
C ILE A 10 -10.27 12.87 -7.92
N PHE A 11 -9.96 11.68 -8.43
CA PHE A 11 -8.82 11.47 -9.31
C PHE A 11 -9.18 11.51 -10.82
N VAL A 12 -10.46 11.63 -11.19
CA VAL A 12 -10.94 11.58 -12.59
C VAL A 12 -10.25 12.58 -13.52
N ALA A 13 -9.89 13.76 -13.01
CA ALA A 13 -9.26 14.82 -13.80
C ALA A 13 -7.76 14.57 -14.08
N ILE A 14 -7.16 13.56 -13.43
CA ILE A 14 -5.74 13.25 -13.61
C ILE A 14 -5.55 12.49 -14.93
N PRO A 15 -4.74 13.00 -15.88
CA PRO A 15 -4.59 12.36 -17.18
C PRO A 15 -4.00 10.96 -17.07
N ALA A 16 -4.63 9.97 -17.71
CA ALA A 16 -4.11 8.60 -17.74
C ALA A 16 -2.68 8.51 -18.30
N LYS A 17 -2.29 9.41 -19.22
CA LYS A 17 -0.92 9.49 -19.75
C LYS A 17 0.13 9.80 -18.68
N LEU A 18 -0.23 10.55 -17.64
CA LEU A 18 0.67 10.85 -16.53
C LEU A 18 0.97 9.57 -15.75
N VAL A 19 -0.06 8.77 -15.48
CA VAL A 19 0.01 7.51 -14.73
C VAL A 19 0.65 6.37 -15.55
N LYS A 20 0.35 6.29 -16.84
CA LYS A 20 0.72 5.20 -17.75
C LYS A 20 2.01 5.43 -18.54
N THR A 21 2.88 6.36 -18.13
CA THR A 21 4.19 6.55 -18.79
C THR A 21 5.11 5.34 -18.51
N TYR A 22 4.94 4.30 -19.32
CA TYR A 22 5.88 3.19 -19.43
C TYR A 22 6.88 3.53 -20.52
N ASP A 23 8.12 3.83 -20.13
CA ASP A 23 9.21 4.20 -21.04
C ASP A 23 9.91 2.98 -21.68
N GLY A 24 9.40 1.76 -21.47
CA GLY A 24 10.01 0.53 -21.98
C GLY A 24 11.27 0.06 -21.23
N HIS A 25 11.83 0.88 -20.34
CA HIS A 25 13.13 0.65 -19.69
C HIS A 25 13.05 0.56 -18.15
N SER A 26 11.99 1.11 -17.55
CA SER A 26 11.84 1.28 -16.09
C SER A 26 10.54 0.68 -15.55
N ILE A 27 10.33 -0.64 -15.70
CA ILE A 27 9.14 -1.38 -15.18
C ILE A 27 8.75 -1.07 -13.72
N HIS A 28 9.71 -0.68 -12.89
CA HIS A 28 9.54 -0.34 -11.47
C HIS A 28 8.89 1.04 -11.24
N ARG A 29 8.71 1.85 -12.29
CA ARG A 29 8.04 3.16 -12.25
C ARG A 29 6.59 3.12 -12.74
N ASN A 30 6.12 1.95 -13.14
CA ASN A 30 4.74 1.77 -13.59
C ASN A 30 3.78 1.96 -12.42
N VAL A 31 2.84 2.87 -12.60
CA VAL A 31 1.77 3.10 -11.64
C VAL A 31 0.59 2.24 -12.07
N GLY A 32 0.28 1.28 -11.24
CA GLY A 32 -0.88 0.43 -11.41
C GLY A 32 -1.86 0.62 -10.26
N GLU A 33 -3.09 1.01 -10.57
CA GLU A 33 -4.24 0.96 -9.66
C GLU A 33 -4.75 -0.47 -9.40
N ILE A 34 -4.41 -1.05 -8.25
CA ILE A 34 -5.11 -2.22 -7.74
C ILE A 34 -6.36 -1.72 -7.03
N TYR A 35 -7.51 -2.26 -7.41
CA TYR A 35 -8.81 -1.79 -6.92
C TYR A 35 -9.01 -2.23 -5.47
N LEU A 36 -8.82 -1.27 -4.55
CA LEU A 36 -9.73 -0.76 -3.51
C LEU A 36 -10.59 -1.73 -2.66
N LEU A 37 -11.09 -2.84 -3.20
CA LEU A 37 -11.93 -3.83 -2.51
C LEU A 37 -11.18 -4.62 -1.41
N LEU A 38 -9.85 -4.57 -1.39
CA LEU A 38 -9.06 -5.29 -0.38
C LEU A 38 -9.28 -4.74 1.04
N LEU A 39 -9.66 -3.47 1.17
CA LEU A 39 -9.85 -2.86 2.48
C LEU A 39 -11.04 -3.46 3.24
N GLU A 40 -12.03 -4.03 2.54
CA GLU A 40 -13.13 -4.77 3.16
C GLU A 40 -12.67 -6.12 3.73
N GLU A 41 -11.51 -6.63 3.31
CA GLU A 41 -10.98 -7.92 3.71
C GLU A 41 -10.13 -7.88 4.98
N VAL A 42 -9.89 -6.67 5.51
CA VAL A 42 -9.08 -6.42 6.69
C VAL A 42 -9.81 -5.52 7.66
N ASP A 43 -9.73 -5.87 8.93
CA ASP A 43 -10.32 -5.09 10.01
C ASP A 43 -9.34 -3.99 10.43
N VAL A 44 -9.44 -2.82 9.78
CA VAL A 44 -8.72 -1.58 10.16
C VAL A 44 -9.54 -0.85 11.21
N VAL A 45 -8.93 -0.54 12.35
CA VAL A 45 -9.59 -0.01 13.54
C VAL A 45 -9.12 1.42 13.87
N ASP A 46 -9.92 2.10 14.68
CA ASP A 46 -9.69 3.44 15.21
C ASP A 46 -8.42 3.44 16.08
N GLY A 47 -7.32 3.94 15.53
CA GLY A 47 -5.99 3.89 16.17
C GLY A 47 -4.90 3.27 15.29
N ASP A 48 -5.26 2.65 14.17
CA ASP A 48 -4.25 2.12 13.27
C ASP A 48 -3.44 3.22 12.57
N VAL A 49 -2.16 2.91 12.35
CA VAL A 49 -1.28 3.63 11.44
C VAL A 49 -1.08 2.77 10.21
N PHE A 50 -1.65 3.22 9.09
CA PHE A 50 -1.60 2.53 7.82
C PHE A 50 -0.44 3.04 6.95
N VAL A 51 0.32 2.12 6.35
CA VAL A 51 1.40 2.46 5.41
C VAL A 51 1.15 1.77 4.06
N ASP A 52 1.02 2.58 3.01
CA ASP A 52 0.98 2.18 1.61
C ASP A 52 2.37 2.32 0.97
N ILE A 53 3.02 1.21 0.70
CA ILE A 53 4.32 1.18 0.02
C ILE A 53 4.09 1.15 -1.49
N GLY A 54 4.49 2.22 -2.18
CA GLY A 54 4.25 2.38 -3.61
C GLY A 54 2.91 3.04 -3.92
N ALA A 55 2.53 4.06 -3.15
CA ALA A 55 1.19 4.64 -3.11
C ALA A 55 0.72 5.30 -4.43
N GLY A 56 1.63 5.62 -5.36
CA GLY A 56 1.27 6.26 -6.63
C GLY A 56 0.52 7.57 -6.41
N LEU A 57 -0.72 7.65 -6.92
CA LEU A 57 -1.62 8.80 -6.71
C LEU A 57 -2.18 8.90 -5.28
N GLY A 58 -2.12 7.82 -4.50
CA GLY A 58 -2.70 7.75 -3.16
C GLY A 58 -4.16 7.32 -3.13
N ASN A 59 -4.67 6.63 -4.16
CA ASN A 59 -6.07 6.17 -4.21
C ASN A 59 -6.43 5.27 -3.01
N VAL A 60 -5.53 4.35 -2.61
CA VAL A 60 -5.72 3.45 -1.46
C VAL A 60 -5.75 4.25 -0.15
N VAL A 61 -4.81 5.19 0.03
CA VAL A 61 -4.79 6.11 1.17
C VAL A 61 -6.08 6.93 1.25
N ALA A 62 -6.52 7.50 0.13
CA ALA A 62 -7.74 8.29 0.07
C ALA A 62 -8.97 7.46 0.43
N GLN A 63 -9.10 6.27 -0.16
CA GLN A 63 -10.21 5.38 0.15
C GLN A 63 -10.24 4.99 1.62
N LEU A 64 -9.10 4.56 2.18
CA LEU A 64 -9.01 4.14 3.57
C LEU A 64 -9.50 5.24 4.52
N ILE A 65 -9.06 6.48 4.28
CA ILE A 65 -9.47 7.64 5.07
C ILE A 65 -10.98 7.87 4.95
N LEU A 66 -11.57 7.72 3.77
CA LEU A 66 -13.00 7.94 3.56
C LEU A 66 -13.88 6.79 4.10
N GLN A 67 -13.33 5.58 4.25
CA GLN A 67 -14.07 4.40 4.71
C GLN A 67 -13.91 4.11 6.21
N THR A 68 -12.86 4.62 6.85
CA THR A 68 -12.48 4.22 8.21
C THR A 68 -12.11 5.43 9.06
N GLN A 69 -12.02 5.24 10.38
CA GLN A 69 -11.44 6.20 11.31
C GLN A 69 -9.97 5.86 11.64
N VAL A 70 -9.22 5.32 10.67
CA VAL A 70 -7.77 5.12 10.79
C VAL A 70 -7.10 6.37 11.34
N GLN A 71 -6.17 6.22 12.29
CA GLN A 71 -5.52 7.37 12.92
C GLN A 71 -4.70 8.16 11.91
N ARG A 72 -3.95 7.44 11.06
CA ARG A 72 -3.10 8.02 10.03
C ARG A 72 -2.89 7.05 8.88
N ALA A 73 -2.90 7.57 7.66
CA ALA A 73 -2.55 6.82 6.46
C ALA A 73 -1.37 7.48 5.73
N ILE A 74 -0.31 6.71 5.51
CA ILE A 74 0.97 7.19 5.00
C ILE A 74 1.24 6.54 3.64
N GLY A 75 1.36 7.33 2.59
CA GLY A 75 1.74 6.85 1.26
C GLY A 75 3.21 7.10 0.96
N ILE A 76 3.98 6.06 0.68
CA ILE A 76 5.39 6.14 0.24
C ILE A 76 5.46 5.98 -1.27
N GLY A 77 6.17 6.85 -1.98
CA GLY A 77 6.32 6.74 -3.43
C GLY A 77 7.63 7.35 -3.96
N ILE A 78 8.10 6.84 -5.10
CA ILE A 78 9.33 7.30 -5.77
C ILE A 78 9.06 8.20 -7.00
N ARG A 79 7.79 8.54 -7.27
CA ARG A 79 7.39 9.40 -8.39
C ARG A 79 6.68 10.64 -7.84
N GLU A 80 7.44 11.70 -7.60
CA GLU A 80 6.94 12.92 -6.98
C GLU A 80 5.85 13.57 -7.81
N ASP A 81 6.01 13.57 -9.13
CA ASP A 81 5.06 14.13 -10.08
C ASP A 81 3.68 13.46 -9.98
N ILE A 82 3.66 12.12 -9.85
CA ILE A 82 2.44 11.33 -9.67
C ILE A 82 1.82 11.62 -8.30
N GLN A 83 2.61 11.47 -7.24
CA GLN A 83 2.10 11.63 -5.88
C GLN A 83 1.59 13.06 -5.63
N ARG A 84 2.30 14.07 -6.15
CA ARG A 84 1.87 15.48 -6.08
C ARG A 84 0.58 15.73 -6.84
N ALA A 85 0.38 15.11 -8.02
CA ALA A 85 -0.88 15.21 -8.73
C ALA A 85 -2.03 14.64 -7.90
N GLY A 86 -1.82 13.49 -7.25
CA GLY A 86 -2.80 12.89 -6.35
C GLY A 86 -3.10 13.75 -5.11
N VAL A 87 -2.07 14.26 -4.44
CA VAL A 87 -2.23 15.18 -3.29
C VAL A 87 -3.00 16.44 -3.69
N ASN A 88 -2.73 17.01 -4.86
CA ASN A 88 -3.46 18.18 -5.35
C ASN A 88 -4.94 17.84 -5.62
N ALA A 89 -5.24 16.67 -6.18
CA ALA A 89 -6.61 16.22 -6.37
C ALA A 89 -7.35 16.08 -5.02
N MET A 90 -6.73 15.46 -4.02
CA MET A 90 -7.28 15.36 -2.66
C MET A 90 -7.52 16.75 -2.03
N LYS A 91 -6.58 17.69 -2.18
CA LYS A 91 -6.71 19.07 -1.68
C LYS A 91 -7.87 19.84 -2.32
N ASN A 92 -8.16 19.59 -3.59
CA ASN A 92 -9.23 20.25 -4.31
C ASN A 92 -10.59 19.54 -4.17
N SER A 93 -10.67 18.50 -3.34
CA SER A 93 -11.91 17.74 -3.11
C SER A 93 -12.72 18.29 -1.94
N LEU A 94 -14.00 17.91 -1.88
CA LEU A 94 -14.88 18.20 -0.74
C LEU A 94 -14.43 17.53 0.57
N PHE A 95 -13.47 16.60 0.51
CA PHE A 95 -12.97 15.83 1.65
C PHE A 95 -11.59 16.30 2.12
N TYR A 96 -11.13 17.46 1.66
CA TYR A 96 -9.81 18.00 1.98
C TYR A 96 -9.48 17.96 3.47
N GLN A 97 -10.42 18.33 4.34
CA GLN A 97 -10.19 18.34 5.78
C GLN A 97 -9.81 16.95 6.32
N ALA A 98 -10.51 15.90 5.92
CA ALA A 98 -10.20 14.53 6.33
C ALA A 98 -8.80 14.09 5.86
N PHE A 99 -8.41 14.47 4.63
CA PHE A 99 -7.08 14.18 4.10
C PHE A 99 -6.00 15.02 4.78
N GLN A 100 -6.26 16.28 5.09
CA GLN A 100 -5.32 17.16 5.78
C GLN A 100 -4.99 16.63 7.18
N GLU A 101 -5.99 16.10 7.89
CA GLU A 101 -5.83 15.60 9.25
C GLU A 101 -5.11 14.24 9.30
N ARG A 102 -5.36 13.36 8.32
CA ARG A 102 -4.99 11.94 8.43
C ARG A 102 -4.05 11.41 7.35
N ALA A 103 -3.89 12.10 6.22
CA ALA A 103 -3.02 11.65 5.14
C ALA A 103 -1.61 12.27 5.24
N SER A 104 -0.58 11.44 5.03
CA SER A 104 0.79 11.90 4.83
C SER A 104 1.41 11.23 3.62
N PHE A 105 2.16 11.96 2.81
CA PHE A 105 2.79 11.43 1.60
C PHE A 105 4.29 11.70 1.63
N ILE A 106 5.08 10.63 1.47
CA ILE A 106 6.54 10.66 1.55
C ILE A 106 7.13 10.29 0.19
N TYR A 107 7.86 11.23 -0.38
CA TYR A 107 8.57 11.06 -1.65
C TYR A 107 9.99 10.55 -1.42
N ARG A 108 10.15 9.23 -1.28
CA ARG A 108 11.45 8.56 -1.10
C ARG A 108 11.40 7.16 -1.69
N ASP A 109 12.56 6.67 -2.13
CA ASP A 109 12.71 5.24 -2.39
C ASP A 109 12.59 4.49 -1.06
N VAL A 110 11.69 3.51 -0.98
CA VAL A 110 11.49 2.71 0.24
C VAL A 110 12.77 1.99 0.69
N THR A 111 13.69 1.73 -0.23
CA THR A 111 14.98 1.12 0.12
C THR A 111 15.93 2.07 0.84
N ASP A 112 15.68 3.37 0.80
CA ASP A 112 16.45 4.41 1.52
C ASP A 112 15.79 4.76 2.86
N ILE A 113 14.68 4.10 3.23
CA ILE A 113 13.99 4.29 4.50
C ILE A 113 14.35 3.14 5.43
N GLN A 114 14.67 3.48 6.68
CA GLN A 114 14.82 2.51 7.78
C GLN A 114 13.48 2.35 8.47
N LEU A 115 12.55 1.62 7.85
CA LEU A 115 11.15 1.48 8.31
C LEU A 115 11.01 1.19 9.82
N PRO A 116 11.76 0.25 10.44
CA PRO A 116 11.61 -0.06 11.86
C PRO A 116 12.18 0.99 12.81
N HIS A 117 12.92 1.99 12.32
CA HIS A 117 13.63 2.96 13.16
C HIS A 117 13.27 4.41 12.85
N GLU A 118 12.49 4.65 11.80
CA GLU A 118 12.16 5.97 11.32
C GLU A 118 10.66 6.26 11.54
N PHE A 119 10.37 7.27 12.36
CA PHE A 119 9.01 7.79 12.49
C PHE A 119 8.57 8.49 11.20
N PRO A 120 7.32 8.33 10.72
CA PRO A 120 6.20 7.61 11.36
C PRO A 120 6.06 6.13 10.98
N PHE A 121 7.02 5.55 10.24
CA PHE A 121 6.90 4.18 9.72
C PHE A 121 7.08 3.11 10.78
N ALA A 122 7.89 3.40 11.81
CA ALA A 122 8.15 2.49 12.91
C ALA A 122 6.88 2.16 13.73
N ASP A 123 5.85 3.02 13.66
CA ASP A 123 4.57 2.84 14.35
C ASP A 123 3.50 2.17 13.46
N ALA A 124 3.86 1.72 12.25
CA ALA A 124 2.90 1.09 11.36
C ALA A 124 2.23 -0.12 12.02
N THR A 125 0.91 -0.19 11.93
CA THR A 125 0.11 -1.35 12.40
C THR A 125 -0.46 -2.14 11.23
N VAL A 126 -0.74 -1.47 10.12
CA VAL A 126 -1.25 -2.08 8.89
C VAL A 126 -0.38 -1.66 7.72
N VAL A 127 0.09 -2.62 6.94
CA VAL A 127 0.92 -2.35 5.75
C VAL A 127 0.24 -2.89 4.52
N TYR A 128 0.05 -2.03 3.52
CA TYR A 128 -0.38 -2.39 2.19
C TYR A 128 0.77 -2.24 1.21
N TRP A 129 1.00 -3.27 0.39
CA TRP A 129 2.10 -3.24 -0.58
C TRP A 129 1.76 -3.94 -1.90
N SER A 130 1.44 -3.13 -2.91
CA SER A 130 1.27 -3.55 -4.30
C SER A 130 2.62 -3.83 -4.98
N ASN A 131 3.31 -4.88 -4.53
CA ASN A 131 4.69 -5.16 -4.91
C ASN A 131 4.88 -6.02 -6.17
N ILE A 132 3.84 -6.20 -6.99
CA ILE A 132 3.89 -7.11 -8.15
C ILE A 132 4.95 -6.73 -9.20
N LEU A 133 5.27 -5.44 -9.32
CA LEU A 133 6.29 -4.92 -10.27
C LEU A 133 7.62 -4.58 -9.60
N PHE A 134 7.76 -4.82 -8.29
CA PHE A 134 9.00 -4.53 -7.58
C PHE A 134 10.07 -5.57 -7.91
N LYS A 135 11.33 -5.13 -8.05
CA LYS A 135 12.46 -6.05 -8.22
C LYS A 135 12.61 -6.92 -6.97
N GLN A 136 12.92 -8.21 -7.13
CA GLN A 136 13.06 -9.16 -6.02
C GLN A 136 13.99 -8.64 -4.91
N LYS A 137 15.11 -7.99 -5.26
CA LYS A 137 16.03 -7.41 -4.27
C LYS A 137 15.39 -6.36 -3.35
N VAL A 138 14.45 -5.57 -3.89
CA VAL A 138 13.70 -4.58 -3.11
C VAL A 138 12.69 -5.31 -2.23
N ILE A 139 12.02 -6.32 -2.79
CA ILE A 139 11.07 -7.15 -2.05
C ILE A 139 11.73 -7.77 -0.81
N GLU A 140 12.87 -8.42 -0.99
CA GLU A 140 13.61 -9.06 0.11
C GLU A 140 14.10 -8.05 1.15
N LYS A 141 14.62 -6.89 0.72
CA LYS A 141 15.10 -5.83 1.63
C LYS A 141 13.98 -5.28 2.51
N VAL A 142 12.87 -4.87 1.91
CA VAL A 142 11.74 -4.28 2.65
C VAL A 142 11.04 -5.35 3.50
N LYS A 143 10.89 -6.59 3.00
CA LYS A 143 10.38 -7.71 3.81
C LYS A 143 11.23 -7.94 5.07
N ALA A 144 12.56 -7.87 4.97
CA ALA A 144 13.45 -8.00 6.11
C ALA A 144 13.34 -6.85 7.13
N GLN A 145 12.88 -5.68 6.69
CA GLN A 145 12.59 -4.56 7.58
C GLN A 145 11.21 -4.72 8.26
N LEU A 146 10.18 -5.12 7.51
CA LEU A 146 8.81 -5.28 8.02
C LEU A 146 8.71 -6.31 9.16
N ILE A 147 9.53 -7.37 9.14
CA ILE A 147 9.58 -8.35 10.24
C ILE A 147 10.10 -7.78 11.56
N LEU A 148 10.75 -6.61 11.54
CA LEU A 148 11.30 -5.95 12.72
C LEU A 148 10.33 -4.91 13.32
N ILE A 149 9.24 -4.59 12.62
CA ILE A 149 8.24 -3.63 13.10
C ILE A 149 7.22 -4.40 13.93
N SER A 150 7.43 -4.45 15.25
CA SER A 150 6.62 -5.24 16.18
C SER A 150 5.17 -4.78 16.30
N THR A 151 4.84 -3.57 15.84
CA THR A 151 3.46 -3.06 15.86
C THR A 151 2.63 -3.52 14.65
N VAL A 152 3.28 -4.00 13.58
CA VAL A 152 2.57 -4.44 12.38
C VAL A 152 1.79 -5.71 12.68
N ARG A 153 0.47 -5.59 12.72
CA ARG A 153 -0.47 -6.69 12.95
C ARG A 153 -1.05 -7.26 11.66
N ILE A 154 -1.15 -6.45 10.60
CA ILE A 154 -1.66 -6.86 9.28
C ILE A 154 -0.69 -6.42 8.19
N LEU A 155 -0.33 -7.36 7.31
CA LEU A 155 0.49 -7.11 6.13
C LEU A 155 -0.22 -7.67 4.89
N MET A 156 -0.45 -6.81 3.90
CA MET A 156 -1.06 -7.16 2.63
C MET A 156 -0.04 -7.03 1.50
N SER A 157 0.09 -8.06 0.67
CA SER A 157 1.06 -8.06 -0.42
C SER A 157 0.51 -8.72 -1.69
N ALA A 158 0.85 -8.16 -2.85
CA ALA A 158 0.56 -8.79 -4.15
C ALA A 158 1.49 -9.97 -4.49
N VAL A 159 2.50 -10.26 -3.65
CA VAL A 159 3.46 -11.34 -3.81
C VAL A 159 3.37 -12.30 -2.63
N ASN A 160 3.43 -13.60 -2.89
CA ASN A 160 3.48 -14.60 -1.83
C ASN A 160 4.89 -14.63 -1.20
N PHE A 161 5.01 -14.28 0.07
CA PHE A 161 6.27 -14.27 0.81
C PHE A 161 6.65 -15.64 1.40
N CYS A 162 5.72 -16.59 1.42
CA CYS A 162 5.95 -17.95 1.93
C CYS A 162 5.29 -19.02 1.04
N PRO A 163 5.58 -19.10 -0.28
CA PRO A 163 4.88 -20.00 -1.21
C PRO A 163 5.15 -21.48 -0.95
N ARG A 164 6.23 -21.81 -0.23
CA ARG A 164 6.66 -23.18 0.10
C ARG A 164 6.80 -23.36 1.61
N HIS A 165 5.82 -22.92 2.39
CA HIS A 165 5.83 -23.13 3.84
C HIS A 165 5.94 -24.65 4.14
N ARG A 166 7.04 -25.07 4.77
CA ARG A 166 7.26 -26.45 5.24
C ARG A 166 7.52 -26.40 6.74
N LYS A 167 6.93 -27.34 7.50
CA LYS A 167 7.10 -27.45 8.96
C LYS A 167 8.56 -27.44 9.46
N ARG A 168 9.53 -27.78 8.59
CA ARG A 168 10.97 -27.89 8.90
C ARG A 168 11.82 -26.74 8.36
N TYR A 169 11.25 -25.72 7.69
CA TYR A 169 12.00 -24.61 7.12
C TYR A 169 11.62 -23.29 7.82
N THR A 170 12.51 -22.79 8.66
CA THR A 170 12.31 -21.55 9.44
C THR A 170 12.66 -20.33 8.60
N ASN A 171 11.78 -19.95 7.67
CA ASN A 171 11.86 -18.60 7.09
C ASN A 171 11.50 -17.60 8.19
N ARG A 172 12.40 -16.65 8.50
CA ARG A 172 12.19 -15.61 9.53
C ARG A 172 10.85 -14.89 9.38
N PHE A 173 10.42 -14.65 8.15
CA PHE A 173 9.11 -14.06 7.88
C PHE A 173 7.96 -14.91 8.43
N CYS A 174 7.98 -16.23 8.21
CA CYS A 174 6.91 -17.12 8.63
C CYS A 174 6.94 -17.42 10.15
N SER A 175 7.99 -16.96 10.86
CA SER A 175 8.01 -16.89 12.33
C SER A 175 7.28 -15.65 12.85
N SER A 176 7.34 -14.52 12.12
CA SER A 176 6.66 -13.27 12.52
C SER A 176 5.21 -13.20 12.05
N PHE A 177 4.91 -13.77 10.87
CA PHE A 177 3.63 -13.65 10.19
C PHE A 177 3.07 -15.01 9.74
N GLU A 178 1.75 -15.13 9.70
CA GLU A 178 1.01 -16.22 9.07
C GLU A 178 0.12 -15.72 7.94
N LEU A 179 0.05 -16.49 6.85
CA LEU A 179 -0.91 -16.23 5.78
C LEU A 179 -2.30 -16.67 6.25
N THR A 180 -3.21 -15.72 6.42
CA THR A 180 -4.57 -16.00 6.91
C THR A 180 -5.60 -16.01 5.80
N LYS A 181 -5.38 -15.22 4.73
CA LYS A 181 -6.33 -15.11 3.62
C LYS A 181 -5.61 -14.78 2.32
N THR A 182 -6.19 -15.24 1.22
CA THR A 182 -5.87 -14.77 -0.13
C THR A 182 -7.15 -14.17 -0.72
N ALA A 183 -7.06 -12.97 -1.27
CA ALA A 183 -8.16 -12.28 -1.92
C ALA A 183 -7.79 -11.98 -3.36
N ASP A 184 -8.68 -12.26 -4.30
CA ASP A 184 -8.47 -11.97 -5.72
C ASP A 184 -9.01 -10.57 -6.02
N VAL A 185 -8.12 -9.63 -6.35
CA VAL A 185 -8.48 -8.22 -6.58
C VAL A 185 -8.35 -7.83 -8.05
N PRO A 186 -9.28 -7.03 -8.59
CA PRO A 186 -9.14 -6.52 -9.94
C PRO A 186 -7.97 -5.51 -10.01
N CYS A 187 -7.44 -5.28 -11.21
CA CYS A 187 -6.44 -4.24 -11.46
C CYS A 187 -6.66 -3.60 -12.82
N SER A 188 -6.20 -2.35 -13.00
CA SER A 188 -6.53 -1.57 -14.20
C SER A 188 -5.75 -1.93 -15.47
N TRP A 189 -4.76 -2.83 -15.40
CA TRP A 189 -3.91 -3.23 -16.55
C TRP A 189 -3.93 -4.72 -16.87
N LYS A 190 -4.72 -5.53 -16.17
CA LYS A 190 -4.83 -6.97 -16.44
C LYS A 190 -6.26 -7.43 -16.25
N ALA A 191 -6.79 -8.13 -17.25
CA ALA A 191 -8.14 -8.72 -17.19
C ALA A 191 -8.27 -9.79 -16.09
N LYS A 192 -7.16 -10.46 -15.76
CA LYS A 192 -7.13 -11.45 -14.68
C LYS A 192 -6.95 -10.77 -13.33
N LEU A 193 -7.73 -11.21 -12.34
CA LEU A 193 -7.56 -10.82 -10.94
C LEU A 193 -6.14 -11.12 -10.46
N ILE A 194 -5.62 -10.24 -9.61
CA ILE A 194 -4.32 -10.38 -8.95
C ILE A 194 -4.58 -10.94 -7.55
N PRO A 195 -3.92 -12.03 -7.15
CA PRO A 195 -4.02 -12.50 -5.78
C PRO A 195 -3.28 -11.53 -4.85
N PHE A 196 -3.97 -11.11 -3.80
CA PHE A 196 -3.40 -10.46 -2.64
C PHE A 196 -3.33 -11.42 -1.47
N TYR A 197 -2.18 -11.48 -0.85
CA TYR A 197 -1.88 -12.32 0.29
C TYR A 197 -1.96 -11.46 1.55
N ILE A 198 -2.87 -11.82 2.45
CA ILE A 198 -3.12 -11.13 3.71
C ILE A 198 -2.51 -11.95 4.83
N TYR A 199 -1.53 -11.36 5.50
CA TYR A 199 -0.83 -11.95 6.62
C TYR A 199 -1.21 -11.26 7.92
N LYS A 200 -1.37 -12.05 8.99
CA LYS A 200 -1.47 -11.55 10.36
C LYS A 200 -0.19 -11.84 11.12
N ALA A 201 0.18 -10.95 12.03
CA ALA A 201 1.29 -11.19 12.92
C ALA A 201 0.96 -12.27 13.95
N LYS A 202 1.98 -12.96 14.45
CA LYS A 202 1.86 -14.09 15.40
C LYS A 202 2.11 -13.73 16.87
N HIS A 203 2.42 -12.47 17.15
CA HIS A 203 2.69 -11.98 18.50
C HIS A 203 1.43 -11.46 19.19
#